data_AF-A0AAN0IRZ0-F1
#
_entry.id   AF-A0AAN0IRZ0-F1
#
_cell.length_a   1.000
_cell.length_b   1.000
_cell.length_c   1.000
_cell.angle_alpha   90.00
_cell.angle_beta   90.00
_cell.angle_gamma   90.00
#
_symmetry.space_group_name_H-M   'P 1'
#
loop_
_entity.id
_entity.type
_entity.pdbx_description
1 polymer ?
#
loop_
_entity_poly.entity_id
_entity_poly.type
_entity_poly.pdbx_seq_one_letter_code
_entity_poly.pdbx_strand_id
1 'polypeptide(L)'
;MATKPSSSSPGLRLKLEKELTCPVCLDHYTNPKTLPCLHSFCQHCLEGLPLDKKSETYYLSCPTCRHRTEFPEEGVGAFPVAFTLNNLHSLLERTSNPQEATSCSDHGKALELFCETCDRVICVTCQVRNHKHHEYDLITDSYTKDCLKLRECMSPVEGKKEAL
;
A
#
# COMPACT_ATOMS: atom_id res chain seq x y z
N MET A 1 -29.50 -13.54 -18.57
CA MET A 1 -29.30 -12.36 -17.70
C MET A 1 -28.23 -12.72 -16.69
N ALA A 2 -26.99 -12.29 -16.92
CA ALA A 2 -25.86 -12.63 -16.05
C ALA A 2 -25.76 -11.61 -14.90
N THR A 3 -26.01 -12.06 -13.68
CA THR A 3 -25.75 -11.32 -12.44
C THR A 3 -24.25 -11.15 -12.26
N LYS A 4 -23.76 -9.91 -12.32
CA LYS A 4 -22.39 -9.55 -11.93
C LYS A 4 -22.20 -9.80 -10.42
N PRO A 5 -21.10 -10.43 -9.96
CA PRO A 5 -20.81 -10.51 -8.54
C PRO A 5 -20.30 -9.14 -8.07
N SER A 6 -21.17 -8.38 -7.43
CA SER A 6 -20.78 -7.27 -6.56
C SER A 6 -20.29 -7.85 -5.23
N SER A 7 -18.97 -7.95 -5.04
CA SER A 7 -18.38 -8.39 -3.76
C SER A 7 -17.57 -7.29 -3.09
N SER A 8 -18.11 -6.07 -3.01
CA SER A 8 -17.71 -5.15 -1.94
C SER A 8 -18.41 -5.58 -0.66
N SER A 9 -17.81 -6.51 0.08
CA SER A 9 -18.32 -6.87 1.41
C SER A 9 -17.99 -5.73 2.39
N PRO A 10 -19.00 -5.01 2.93
CA PRO A 10 -18.76 -3.84 3.80
C PRO A 10 -17.97 -4.20 5.06
N GLY A 11 -18.07 -5.46 5.50
CA GLY A 11 -17.41 -5.96 6.70
C GLY A 11 -15.88 -6.06 6.60
N LEU A 12 -15.32 -6.31 5.42
CA LEU A 12 -13.85 -6.35 5.26
C LEU A 12 -13.23 -4.96 5.34
N ARG A 13 -13.94 -3.94 4.82
CA ARG A 13 -13.50 -2.54 4.84
C ARG A 13 -13.41 -2.00 6.26
N LEU A 14 -14.49 -2.14 7.05
CA LEU A 14 -14.53 -1.70 8.45
C LEU A 14 -13.46 -2.40 9.31
N LYS A 15 -13.10 -3.64 8.95
CA LYS A 15 -12.04 -4.38 9.65
C LYS A 15 -10.66 -3.83 9.29
N LEU A 16 -10.41 -3.50 8.03
CA LEU A 16 -9.13 -2.96 7.57
C LEU A 16 -8.91 -1.50 8.01
N GLU A 17 -9.96 -0.67 8.05
CA GLU A 17 -9.88 0.70 8.57
C GLU A 17 -9.40 0.72 10.03
N LYS A 18 -9.84 -0.24 10.85
CA LYS A 18 -9.35 -0.42 12.22
C LYS A 18 -7.87 -0.81 12.28
N GLU A 19 -7.41 -1.68 11.38
CA GLU A 19 -5.99 -2.08 11.32
C GLU A 19 -5.07 -0.94 10.86
N LEU A 20 -5.61 0.08 10.18
CA LEU A 20 -4.89 1.29 9.77
C LEU A 20 -5.02 2.46 10.74
N THR A 21 -5.57 2.20 11.94
CA THR A 21 -5.71 3.21 12.98
C THR A 21 -4.55 3.12 13.97
N CYS A 22 -3.95 4.26 14.27
CA CYS A 22 -2.93 4.39 15.29
C CYS A 22 -3.54 4.22 16.68
N PRO A 23 -3.04 3.31 17.53
CA PRO A 23 -3.62 3.06 18.85
C PRO A 23 -3.38 4.18 19.87
N VAL A 24 -2.57 5.20 19.53
CA VAL A 24 -2.26 6.33 20.43
C VAL A 24 -3.19 7.51 20.15
N CYS A 25 -3.28 7.98 18.91
CA CYS A 25 -4.18 9.10 18.56
C CYS A 25 -5.59 8.65 18.16
N LEU A 26 -5.80 7.33 17.95
CA LEU A 26 -7.06 6.75 17.49
C LEU A 26 -7.51 7.27 16.12
N ASP A 27 -6.57 7.76 15.33
CA ASP A 27 -6.75 8.26 13.98
C ASP A 27 -5.90 7.45 12.99
N HIS A 28 -6.08 7.65 11.69
CA HIS A 28 -5.29 6.96 10.67
C HIS A 28 -3.78 7.22 10.83
N TYR A 29 -2.98 6.19 10.53
CA TYR A 29 -1.53 6.33 10.58
C TYR A 29 -1.02 7.45 9.68
N THR A 30 -0.27 8.39 10.26
CA THR A 30 0.43 9.45 9.55
C THR A 30 1.92 9.29 9.77
N ASN A 31 2.66 9.04 8.69
CA ASN A 31 4.10 8.74 8.73
C ASN A 31 4.45 7.71 9.83
N PRO A 32 3.87 6.49 9.78
CA PRO A 32 4.03 5.50 10.82
C PRO A 32 5.47 5.00 10.93
N LYS A 33 5.95 4.89 12.16
CA LYS A 33 7.28 4.41 12.53
C LYS A 33 7.16 3.08 13.26
N THR A 34 8.00 2.11 12.90
CA THR A 34 8.00 0.76 13.45
C THR A 34 9.03 0.64 14.56
N LEU A 35 8.59 0.26 15.75
CA LEU A 35 9.49 -0.09 16.86
C LEU A 35 10.10 -1.48 16.66
N PRO A 36 11.21 -1.84 17.33
CA PRO A 36 11.80 -3.18 17.29
C PRO A 36 10.86 -4.32 17.70
N CYS A 37 9.82 -4.01 18.49
CA CYS A 37 8.74 -4.95 18.82
C CYS A 37 7.69 -5.11 17.71
N LEU A 38 7.95 -4.55 16.52
CA LEU A 38 7.11 -4.58 15.31
C LEU A 38 5.76 -3.87 15.40
N HIS A 39 5.51 -3.13 16.48
CA HIS A 39 4.35 -2.25 16.56
C HIS A 39 4.66 -0.90 15.92
N SER A 40 3.66 -0.37 15.21
CA SER A 40 3.77 0.90 14.48
C SER A 40 2.91 1.98 15.14
N PHE A 41 3.38 3.22 15.07
CA PHE A 41 2.71 4.41 15.63
C PHE A 41 3.03 5.60 14.74
N CYS A 42 2.17 6.62 14.70
CA CYS A 42 2.53 7.87 14.00
C CYS A 42 3.82 8.46 14.59
N GLN A 43 4.66 9.05 13.75
CA GLN A 43 5.90 9.70 14.22
C GLN A 43 5.60 10.71 15.35
N HIS A 44 4.63 11.60 15.15
CA HIS A 44 4.24 12.59 16.16
C HIS A 44 3.72 11.97 17.47
N CYS A 45 3.11 10.77 17.40
CA CYS A 45 2.64 10.06 18.58
C CYS A 45 3.81 9.52 19.40
N LEU A 46 4.85 8.98 18.73
CA LEU A 46 6.06 8.51 19.40
C LEU A 46 6.87 9.67 20.00
N GLU A 47 6.93 10.81 19.32
CA GLU A 47 7.60 12.02 19.82
C GLU A 47 6.95 12.55 21.11
N GLY A 48 5.65 12.34 21.28
CA GLY A 48 4.90 12.71 22.48
C GLY A 48 4.89 11.68 23.60
N LEU A 49 5.53 10.51 23.44
CA LEU A 49 5.55 9.48 24.49
C LEU A 49 6.51 9.85 25.63
N PRO A 50 6.18 9.47 26.88
CA PRO A 50 7.11 9.65 27.99
C PRO A 50 8.36 8.80 27.80
N LEU A 51 9.52 9.41 28.01
CA LEU A 51 10.82 8.76 27.97
C LEU A 51 11.31 8.47 29.39
N ASP A 52 11.75 7.24 29.63
CA ASP A 52 12.44 6.86 30.85
C ASP A 52 13.93 7.11 30.67
N LYS A 53 14.54 7.93 31.54
CA LYS A 53 16.00 8.09 31.59
C LYS A 53 16.61 7.04 32.52
N LYS A 54 17.55 6.25 32.01
CA LYS A 54 18.42 5.39 32.82
C LYS A 54 19.88 5.67 32.47
N SER A 55 20.64 6.16 33.44
CA SER A 55 22.00 6.66 33.20
C SER A 55 21.98 7.77 32.15
N GLU A 56 22.65 7.60 31.01
CA GLU A 56 22.72 8.55 29.90
C GLU A 56 21.87 8.13 28.69
N THR A 57 21.13 7.02 28.77
CA THR A 57 20.27 6.53 27.68
C THR A 57 18.80 6.76 27.99
N TYR A 58 18.04 7.11 26.94
CA TYR A 58 16.59 7.29 27.00
C TYR A 58 15.90 6.03 26.47
N TYR A 59 14.82 5.62 27.11
CA TYR A 59 14.02 4.48 26.69
C TYR A 59 12.57 4.89 26.48
N LEU A 60 12.00 4.40 25.38
CA LEU A 60 10.56 4.51 25.11
C LEU A 60 9.89 3.17 25.42
N SER A 61 8.67 3.23 25.96
CA SER A 61 7.86 2.03 26.21
C SER A 61 6.75 1.93 25.18
N CYS A 62 6.67 0.80 24.46
CA CYS A 62 5.62 0.56 23.47
C CYS A 62 4.22 0.59 24.13
N PRO A 63 3.28 1.43 23.66
CA PRO A 63 1.91 1.48 24.19
C PRO A 63 1.14 0.16 24.09
N THR A 64 1.46 -0.68 23.10
CA THR A 64 0.72 -1.93 22.83
C THR A 64 1.25 -3.11 23.65
N CYS A 65 2.56 -3.31 23.69
CA CYS A 65 3.17 -4.51 24.30
C CYS A 65 4.10 -4.21 25.47
N ARG A 66 4.31 -2.93 25.81
CA ARG A 66 5.21 -2.45 26.88
C ARG A 66 6.69 -2.81 26.71
N HIS A 67 7.07 -3.31 25.54
CA HIS A 67 8.46 -3.52 25.19
C HIS A 67 9.23 -2.19 25.25
N ARG A 68 10.40 -2.21 25.89
CA ARG A 68 11.26 -1.04 26.04
C ARG A 68 12.28 -1.01 24.92
N THR A 69 12.34 0.12 24.23
CA THR A 69 13.28 0.34 23.13
C THR A 69 14.16 1.52 23.48
N GLU A 70 15.46 1.38 23.22
CA GLU A 70 16.40 2.48 23.33
C GLU A 70 16.04 3.58 22.32
N PHE A 71 15.94 4.80 22.82
CA PHE A 71 15.57 5.95 22.02
C PHE A 71 16.78 6.39 21.19
N PRO A 72 16.67 6.46 19.85
CA PRO A 72 17.78 6.86 19.00
C PRO A 72 18.22 8.29 19.30
N GLU A 73 19.52 8.57 19.26
CA GLU A 73 20.05 9.94 19.41
C GLU A 73 19.54 10.87 18.29
N GLU A 74 19.32 10.30 17.10
CA GLU A 74 18.75 10.95 15.92
C GLU A 74 17.22 11.19 16.02
N GLY A 75 16.61 10.80 17.14
CA GLY A 75 15.20 10.95 17.43
C GLY A 75 14.30 9.89 16.78
N VAL A 76 12.98 10.10 16.85
CA VAL A 76 11.97 9.17 16.34
C VAL A 76 12.10 8.93 14.83
N GLY A 77 12.65 9.90 14.10
CA GLY A 77 12.88 9.83 12.66
C GLY A 77 13.73 8.62 12.23
N ALA A 78 14.64 8.15 13.09
CA ALA A 78 15.54 7.03 12.82
C ALA A 78 14.83 5.67 12.80
N PHE A 79 13.62 5.56 13.35
CA PHE A 79 12.85 4.32 13.23
C PHE A 79 12.41 4.08 11.77
N PRO A 80 12.40 2.81 11.31
CA PRO A 80 11.91 2.48 9.98
C PRO A 80 10.47 2.93 9.78
N VAL A 81 10.16 3.42 8.58
CA VAL A 81 8.77 3.73 8.19
C VAL A 81 8.03 2.41 7.92
N ALA A 82 6.81 2.29 8.43
CA ALA A 82 5.94 1.15 8.14
C ALA A 82 5.35 1.27 6.73
N PHE A 83 6.14 0.91 5.72
CA PHE A 83 5.78 1.04 4.29
C PHE A 83 4.46 0.33 3.94
N THR A 84 4.17 -0.79 4.58
CA THR A 84 2.94 -1.56 4.37
C THR A 84 1.67 -0.79 4.78
N LEU A 85 1.72 0.03 5.83
CA LEU A 85 0.55 0.77 6.32
C LEU A 85 0.16 1.91 5.38
N ASN A 86 1.14 2.64 4.86
CA ASN A 86 0.89 3.73 3.90
C ASN A 86 0.29 3.20 2.59
N ASN A 87 0.78 2.06 2.09
CA ASN A 87 0.27 1.48 0.84
C ASN A 87 -1.15 0.92 0.97
N LEU A 88 -1.49 0.36 2.14
CA LEU A 88 -2.83 -0.17 2.40
C LEU A 88 -3.89 0.93 2.48
N HIS A 89 -3.52 2.12 2.97
CA HIS A 89 -4.40 3.29 2.95
C HIS A 89 -4.75 3.69 1.52
N SER A 90 -3.74 3.82 0.64
CA SER A 90 -3.93 4.09 -0.79
C SER A 90 -4.80 3.04 -1.51
N LEU A 91 -4.71 1.77 -1.10
CA LEU A 91 -5.56 0.71 -1.65
C LEU A 91 -7.00 0.81 -1.17
N LEU A 92 -7.23 1.14 0.11
CA LEU A 92 -8.57 1.35 0.65
C LEU A 92 -9.28 2.54 0.02
N GLU A 93 -8.58 3.65 -0.19
CA GLU A 93 -9.15 4.82 -0.87
C GLU A 93 -9.64 4.48 -2.27
N ARG A 94 -8.88 3.67 -3.02
CA ARG A 94 -9.25 3.17 -4.36
C ARG A 94 -10.45 2.22 -4.37
N THR A 95 -10.79 1.59 -3.25
CA THR A 95 -12.01 0.77 -3.13
C THR A 95 -13.27 1.58 -2.82
N SER A 96 -13.14 2.85 -2.42
CA SER A 96 -14.27 3.73 -2.07
C SER A 96 -15.06 4.20 -3.29
N ASN A 97 -14.40 4.27 -4.45
CA ASN A 97 -15.03 4.69 -5.69
C ASN A 97 -14.51 3.88 -6.89
N PRO A 98 -15.11 2.70 -7.16
CA PRO A 98 -14.79 1.92 -8.35
C PRO A 98 -15.03 2.68 -9.67
N GLN A 99 -15.86 3.73 -9.66
CA GLN A 99 -16.18 4.51 -10.87
C GLN A 99 -15.11 5.56 -11.22
N GLU A 100 -14.42 6.16 -10.24
CA GLU A 100 -13.35 7.14 -10.53
C GLU A 100 -12.03 6.48 -10.95
N ALA A 101 -11.75 5.25 -10.49
CA ALA A 101 -10.55 4.51 -10.91
C ALA A 101 -10.70 3.79 -12.27
N THR A 102 -11.90 3.77 -12.86
CA THR A 102 -12.20 3.04 -14.10
C THR A 102 -12.56 3.95 -15.27
N SER A 103 -12.59 5.27 -15.08
CA SER A 103 -12.88 6.25 -16.14
C SER A 103 -11.67 7.13 -16.45
N CYS A 104 -11.44 7.37 -17.73
CA CYS A 104 -10.37 8.24 -18.23
C CYS A 104 -10.65 9.70 -17.85
N SER A 105 -9.68 10.37 -17.21
CA SER A 105 -9.80 11.76 -16.77
C SER A 105 -10.09 12.75 -17.90
N ASP A 106 -9.56 12.49 -19.11
CA ASP A 106 -9.72 13.41 -20.25
C ASP A 106 -11.03 13.19 -21.03
N HIS A 107 -11.62 12.00 -20.93
CA HIS A 107 -12.71 11.57 -21.82
C HIS A 107 -13.94 11.03 -21.11
N GLY A 108 -13.87 10.76 -19.79
CA GLY A 108 -14.95 10.18 -18.99
C GLY A 108 -15.36 8.76 -19.40
N LYS A 109 -14.61 8.09 -20.26
CA LYS A 109 -14.90 6.74 -20.77
C LYS A 109 -14.14 5.67 -20.01
N ALA A 110 -14.65 4.44 -20.06
CA ALA A 110 -14.01 3.28 -19.43
C ALA A 110 -12.54 3.12 -19.88
N LEU A 111 -11.68 2.89 -18.90
CA LEU A 111 -10.28 2.49 -19.07
C LEU A 111 -10.26 0.97 -19.32
N GLU A 112 -9.97 0.57 -20.55
CA GLU A 112 -10.07 -0.84 -21.00
C GLU A 112 -8.77 -1.35 -21.65
N LEU A 113 -7.86 -0.44 -22.01
CA LEU A 113 -6.64 -0.75 -22.75
C LEU A 113 -5.41 -0.37 -21.93
N PHE A 114 -4.36 -1.18 -22.01
CA PHE A 114 -3.04 -0.87 -21.50
C PHE A 114 -2.11 -0.53 -22.66
N CYS A 115 -1.52 0.67 -22.66
CA CYS A 115 -0.58 1.09 -23.68
C CYS A 115 0.84 0.68 -23.26
N GLU A 116 1.41 -0.31 -23.95
CA GLU A 116 2.77 -0.82 -23.67
C GLU A 116 3.84 0.25 -23.91
N THR A 117 3.66 1.13 -24.91
CA THR A 117 4.62 2.20 -25.22
C THR A 117 4.68 3.28 -24.13
N CYS A 118 3.57 3.54 -23.44
CA CYS A 118 3.48 4.60 -22.43
C CYS A 118 3.41 4.09 -20.99
N ASP A 119 3.34 2.78 -20.80
CA ASP A 119 3.20 2.11 -19.51
C ASP A 119 2.00 2.63 -18.69
N ARG A 120 0.86 2.84 -19.37
CA ARG A 120 -0.34 3.47 -18.78
C ARG A 120 -1.64 2.88 -19.31
N VAL A 121 -2.65 2.89 -18.43
CA VAL A 121 -4.03 2.52 -18.76
C VAL A 121 -4.73 3.67 -19.47
N ILE A 122 -5.40 3.37 -20.59
CA ILE A 122 -6.07 4.35 -21.45
C ILE A 122 -7.48 3.90 -21.83
N CYS A 123 -8.32 4.84 -22.28
CA CYS A 123 -9.62 4.51 -22.88
C CYS A 123 -9.52 4.39 -24.40
N VAL A 124 -10.58 3.85 -25.03
CA VAL A 124 -10.70 3.76 -26.51
C VAL A 124 -10.59 5.11 -27.22
N THR A 125 -10.86 6.23 -26.54
CA THR A 125 -10.71 7.57 -27.15
C THR A 125 -9.26 8.07 -27.11
N CYS A 126 -8.50 7.72 -26.07
CA CYS A 126 -7.06 7.98 -26.02
C CYS A 126 -6.32 7.22 -27.14
N GLN A 127 -6.71 5.96 -27.37
CA GLN A 127 -6.20 5.12 -28.46
C GLN A 127 -6.29 5.83 -29.81
N VAL A 128 -7.45 6.38 -30.15
CA VAL A 128 -7.65 7.04 -31.45
C VAL A 128 -7.16 8.48 -31.51
N ARG A 129 -6.75 9.11 -30.40
CA ARG A 129 -6.28 10.51 -30.39
C ARG A 129 -4.79 10.62 -30.15
N ASN A 130 -4.34 10.18 -28.99
CA ASN A 130 -2.98 10.42 -28.50
C ASN A 130 -2.08 9.18 -28.64
N HIS A 131 -2.67 7.98 -28.79
CA HIS A 131 -1.96 6.70 -28.82
C HIS A 131 -2.17 5.93 -30.15
N LYS A 132 -2.41 6.65 -31.26
CA LYS A 132 -2.76 6.03 -32.57
C LYS A 132 -1.75 5.01 -33.07
N HIS A 133 -0.47 5.22 -32.77
CA HIS A 133 0.65 4.41 -33.26
C HIS A 133 1.41 3.73 -32.12
N HIS A 134 0.83 3.66 -30.93
CA HIS A 134 1.45 2.96 -29.81
C HIS A 134 0.93 1.54 -29.76
N GLU A 135 1.77 0.65 -29.23
CA GLU A 135 1.34 -0.72 -28.94
C GLU A 135 0.45 -0.70 -27.70
N TYR A 136 -0.67 -1.40 -27.76
CA TYR A 136 -1.61 -1.52 -26.66
C TYR A 136 -2.29 -2.89 -26.70
N ASP A 137 -2.76 -3.35 -25.55
CA ASP A 137 -3.52 -4.57 -25.39
C ASP A 137 -4.69 -4.36 -24.41
N LEU A 138 -5.60 -5.33 -24.30
CA LEU A 138 -6.60 -5.34 -23.23
C LEU A 138 -5.89 -5.43 -21.87
N ILE A 139 -6.41 -4.69 -20.88
CA ILE A 139 -5.84 -4.70 -19.52
C ILE A 139 -5.79 -6.13 -18.96
N THR A 140 -6.80 -6.95 -19.25
CA THR A 140 -6.86 -8.36 -18.80
C THR A 140 -5.74 -9.20 -19.37
N ASP A 141 -5.38 -8.95 -20.62
CA ASP A 141 -4.46 -9.77 -21.40
C ASP A 141 -3.03 -9.37 -21.05
N SER A 142 -2.77 -8.07 -20.96
CA SER A 142 -1.53 -7.49 -20.43
C SER A 142 -1.27 -7.95 -18.98
N TYR A 143 -2.27 -7.87 -18.09
CA TYR A 143 -2.14 -8.35 -16.71
C TYR A 143 -1.73 -9.83 -16.66
N THR A 144 -2.38 -10.67 -17.47
CA THR A 144 -2.09 -12.11 -17.51
C THR A 144 -0.67 -12.35 -18.01
N LYS A 145 -0.27 -11.70 -19.10
CA LYS A 145 1.08 -11.76 -19.69
C LYS A 145 2.15 -11.38 -18.66
N ASP A 146 1.93 -10.30 -17.92
CA ASP A 146 2.92 -9.80 -16.94
C ASP A 146 2.96 -10.64 -15.67
N CYS A 147 1.82 -11.16 -15.18
CA CYS A 147 1.81 -12.14 -14.09
C CYS A 147 2.58 -13.41 -14.44
N LEU A 148 2.43 -13.90 -15.68
CA LEU A 148 3.16 -15.08 -16.17
C LEU A 148 4.66 -14.80 -16.21
N LYS A 149 5.09 -13.68 -16.80
CA LYS A 149 6.50 -13.27 -16.85
C LYS A 149 7.09 -13.14 -15.45
N LEU A 150 6.38 -12.48 -14.53
CA LEU A 150 6.83 -12.33 -13.13
C LEU A 150 7.02 -13.70 -12.48
N ARG A 151 6.09 -14.63 -12.67
CA ARG A 151 6.20 -15.99 -12.13
C ARG A 151 7.42 -16.73 -12.70
N GLU A 152 7.67 -16.62 -14.00
CA GLU A 152 8.87 -17.20 -14.63
C GLU A 152 10.15 -16.60 -14.04
N CYS A 153 10.23 -15.27 -13.88
CA CYS A 153 11.39 -14.60 -13.27
C CYS A 153 11.59 -14.94 -11.79
N MET A 154 10.52 -15.28 -11.06
CA MET A 154 10.57 -15.64 -9.64
C MET A 154 10.93 -17.12 -9.39
N SER A 155 10.69 -18.00 -10.37
CA SER A 155 11.02 -19.44 -10.27
C SER A 155 12.46 -19.79 -9.83
N PRO A 156 13.53 -19.04 -10.21
CA PRO A 156 14.89 -19.35 -9.79
C PRO A 156 15.16 -19.00 -8.32
N VAL A 157 14.36 -18.11 -7.74
CA VAL A 157 14.49 -17.67 -6.35
C VAL A 157 13.80 -18.67 -5.42
N GLU A 158 12.68 -19.24 -5.84
CA GLU A 158 11.97 -20.29 -5.10
C GLU A 158 12.80 -21.57 -4.97
N GLY A 159 13.46 -22.00 -6.04
CA GLY A 159 14.34 -23.17 -6.02
C GLY A 159 15.57 -23.02 -5.08
N LYS A 160 16.01 -21.79 -4.81
CA LYS A 160 17.11 -21.50 -3.87
C LYS A 160 16.65 -21.45 -2.41
N LYS A 161 15.36 -21.29 -2.16
CA LYS A 161 14.78 -21.29 -0.81
C LYS A 161 14.69 -22.72 -0.23
N GLU A 162 14.61 -23.73 -1.08
CA GLU A 162 14.55 -25.15 -0.69
C GLU A 162 15.94 -25.81 -0.56
N ALA A 163 16.99 -25.10 -0.99
CA ALA A 163 18.38 -25.55 -0.90
C ALA A 163 19.13 -24.96 0.33
N LEU A 164 18.43 -24.22 1.19
CA LEU A 164 18.92 -23.62 2.43
C LEU A 164 18.15 -24.22 3.63
#